data_AF-A0A812YX90-F1
#
_entry.id   AF-A0A812YX90-F1
#
_cell.length_a   1.000
_cell.length_b   1.000
_cell.length_c   1.000
_cell.angle_alpha   90.00
_cell.angle_beta   90.00
_cell.angle_gamma   90.00
#
_symmetry.space_group_name_H-M   'P 1'
#
loop_
_entity.id
_entity.type
_entity.pdbx_description
1 polymer ?
#
loop_
_entity_poly.entity_id
_entity_poly.type
_entity_poly.pdbx_seq_one_letter_code
_entity_poly.pdbx_strand_id
1 'polypeptide(L)'
;MYLYGDFMSALLHRTFDHEECLKVPALDFVAYGFQMHHAWPMESTRGVGLYRLFCDTVRIQWILLLCFAAISNHTLLAAQILYLKLLFGAYGSAVGHFYAHFPEGSRPFVVRILQRLHLLLPPQHHAVHHREPYNENLTSVSGLTDFIVNPLLKDCPFLPALLTLLGLSIFDIRLIEGLYTGLF
;
A
#
# COMPACT_ATOMS: atom_id res chain seq x y z
N MET A 1 7.58 -0.10 -11.16
CA MET A 1 7.47 -0.51 -9.73
C MET A 1 6.95 0.58 -8.84
N TYR A 2 7.42 1.83 -8.95
CA TYR A 2 6.90 2.94 -8.13
C TYR A 2 5.37 3.12 -8.22
N LEU A 3 4.86 3.41 -9.43
CA LEU A 3 3.41 3.52 -9.67
C LEU A 3 2.66 2.21 -9.37
N TYR A 4 3.32 1.06 -9.55
CA TYR A 4 2.71 -0.22 -9.21
C TYR A 4 2.53 -0.38 -7.69
N GLY A 5 3.52 0.03 -6.88
CA GLY A 5 3.42 0.05 -5.42
C GLY A 5 2.33 1.01 -4.94
N ASP A 6 2.22 2.18 -5.58
CA ASP A 6 1.14 3.14 -5.33
C ASP A 6 -0.23 2.52 -5.62
N PHE A 7 -0.41 1.91 -6.80
CA PHE A 7 -1.64 1.19 -7.16
C PHE A 7 -1.96 0.06 -6.17
N MET A 8 -0.98 -0.78 -5.83
CA MET A 8 -1.18 -1.88 -4.90
C MET A 8 -1.57 -1.38 -3.50
N SER A 9 -1.08 -0.21 -3.09
CA SER A 9 -1.50 0.40 -1.82
C SER A 9 -2.96 0.84 -1.82
N ALA A 10 -3.49 1.33 -2.94
CA ALA A 10 -4.91 1.65 -3.08
C ALA A 10 -5.79 0.39 -3.03
N LEU A 11 -5.35 -0.68 -3.69
CA LEU A 11 -6.04 -1.97 -3.63
C LEU A 11 -6.04 -2.54 -2.19
N LEU A 12 -4.91 -2.41 -1.50
CA LEU A 12 -4.77 -2.79 -0.09
C LEU A 12 -5.76 -2.03 0.81
N HIS A 13 -5.77 -0.69 0.73
CA HIS A 13 -6.73 0.16 1.45
C HIS A 13 -8.16 -0.24 1.13
N ARG A 14 -8.52 -0.31 -0.16
CA ARG A 14 -9.88 -0.67 -0.55
C ARG A 14 -10.32 -2.01 0.04
N THR A 15 -9.45 -3.02 0.03
CA THR A 15 -9.78 -4.35 0.57
C THR A 15 -9.99 -4.32 2.08
N PHE A 16 -9.06 -3.69 2.83
CA PHE A 16 -9.10 -3.72 4.30
C PHE A 16 -10.09 -2.73 4.92
N ASP A 17 -10.48 -1.69 4.18
CA ASP A 17 -11.50 -0.72 4.60
C ASP A 17 -12.93 -1.27 4.49
N HIS A 18 -13.16 -2.41 3.81
CA HIS A 18 -14.45 -3.08 3.81
C HIS A 18 -14.74 -3.73 5.17
N GLU A 19 -15.91 -3.43 5.76
CA GLU A 19 -16.36 -4.05 7.02
C GLU A 19 -16.42 -5.58 6.93
N GLU A 20 -16.70 -6.13 5.74
CA GLU A 20 -16.70 -7.57 5.49
C GLU A 20 -15.32 -8.21 5.74
N CYS A 21 -14.23 -7.45 5.60
CA CYS A 21 -12.88 -7.93 5.85
C CYS A 21 -12.66 -8.27 7.34
N LEU A 22 -13.38 -7.61 8.26
CA LEU A 22 -13.35 -7.93 9.70
C LEU A 22 -13.89 -9.34 10.01
N LYS A 23 -14.65 -9.93 9.09
CA LYS A 23 -15.24 -11.27 9.23
C LYS A 23 -14.34 -12.37 8.66
N VAL A 24 -13.24 -12.02 8.00
CA VAL A 24 -12.32 -12.98 7.40
C VAL A 24 -11.21 -13.34 8.40
N PRO A 25 -11.16 -14.61 8.87
CA PRO A 25 -10.11 -15.03 9.80
C PRO A 25 -8.71 -14.77 9.25
N ALA A 26 -7.79 -14.33 10.10
CA ALA A 26 -6.42 -13.94 9.80
C ALA A 26 -6.23 -12.60 9.06
N LEU A 27 -7.32 -12.01 8.52
CA LEU A 27 -7.31 -10.66 7.96
C LEU A 27 -7.96 -9.64 8.90
N ASP A 28 -8.81 -10.08 9.81
CA ASP A 28 -9.55 -9.29 10.79
C ASP A 28 -8.68 -8.31 11.57
N PHE A 29 -7.52 -8.75 12.08
CA PHE A 29 -6.60 -7.86 12.82
C PHE A 29 -6.05 -6.73 11.94
N VAL A 30 -5.77 -7.01 10.67
CA VAL A 30 -5.24 -6.01 9.73
C VAL A 30 -6.36 -5.05 9.31
N ALA A 31 -7.53 -5.59 8.95
CA ALA A 31 -8.72 -4.80 8.63
C ALA A 31 -9.11 -3.85 9.76
N TYR A 32 -9.07 -4.32 11.01
CA TYR A 32 -9.32 -3.50 12.18
C TYR A 32 -8.34 -2.31 12.27
N GLY A 33 -7.06 -2.54 12.03
CA GLY A 33 -6.05 -1.49 12.04
C GLY A 33 -6.29 -0.42 10.96
N PHE A 34 -6.71 -0.82 9.76
CA PHE A 34 -7.07 0.10 8.68
C PHE A 34 -8.33 0.91 9.03
N GLN A 35 -9.41 0.25 9.42
CA GLN A 35 -10.66 0.97 9.71
C GLN A 35 -10.55 1.89 10.93
N MET A 36 -9.79 1.48 11.95
CA MET A 36 -9.54 2.33 13.12
C MET A 36 -8.67 3.55 12.80
N HIS A 37 -7.87 3.54 11.71
CA HIS A 37 -7.08 4.71 11.35
C HIS A 37 -7.94 5.87 10.88
N HIS A 38 -9.17 5.63 10.39
CA HIS A 38 -10.09 6.71 10.00
C HIS A 38 -10.54 7.52 11.21
N ALA A 39 -10.83 6.82 12.32
CA ALA A 39 -11.23 7.46 13.58
C ALA A 39 -10.03 8.08 14.32
N TRP A 40 -8.88 7.41 14.29
CA TRP A 40 -7.69 7.78 15.07
C TRP A 40 -6.43 7.82 14.20
N PRO A 41 -6.32 8.74 13.23
CA PRO A 41 -5.23 8.78 12.25
C PRO A 41 -3.85 8.86 12.89
N MET A 42 -3.76 9.55 14.02
CA MET A 42 -2.51 9.73 14.75
C MET A 42 -2.11 8.53 15.62
N GLU A 43 -2.99 7.56 15.91
CA GLU A 43 -2.59 6.40 16.72
C GLU A 43 -1.59 5.50 15.98
N SER A 44 -1.70 5.43 14.66
CA SER A 44 -0.72 4.72 13.82
C SER A 44 0.66 5.42 13.75
N THR A 45 0.78 6.66 14.22
CA THR A 45 1.97 7.50 14.01
C THR A 45 2.57 8.14 15.27
N ARG A 46 1.77 8.40 16.31
CA ARG A 46 2.16 9.18 17.49
C ARG A 46 3.00 8.35 18.46
N GLY A 47 4.24 8.79 18.69
CA GLY A 47 5.13 8.22 19.71
C GLY A 47 5.83 6.91 19.32
N VAL A 48 5.59 6.40 18.11
CA VAL A 48 6.11 5.09 17.64
C VAL A 48 7.24 5.21 16.61
N GLY A 49 7.36 6.37 15.95
CA GLY A 49 8.44 6.69 15.00
C GLY A 49 8.50 5.79 13.76
N LEU A 50 9.58 5.92 12.98
CA LEU A 50 9.81 5.10 11.78
C LEU A 50 10.14 3.62 12.12
N TYR A 51 10.58 3.33 13.34
CA TYR A 51 10.92 1.97 13.74
C TYR A 51 9.69 1.06 13.77
N ARG A 52 8.60 1.49 14.43
CA ARG A 52 7.36 0.71 14.47
C ARG A 52 6.77 0.51 13.09
N LEU A 53 6.85 1.56 12.27
CA LEU A 53 6.43 1.54 10.87
C LEU A 53 7.13 0.42 10.08
N PHE A 54 8.46 0.28 10.23
CA PHE A 54 9.20 -0.81 9.60
C PHE A 54 8.82 -2.18 10.16
N CYS A 55 8.58 -2.30 11.47
CA CYS A 55 8.08 -3.52 12.08
C CYS A 55 6.70 -3.93 11.54
N ASP A 56 5.81 -2.97 11.26
CA ASP A 56 4.47 -3.24 10.73
C ASP A 56 4.52 -3.77 9.28
N THR A 57 5.57 -3.44 8.53
CA THR A 57 5.79 -4.01 7.17
C THR A 57 6.28 -5.45 7.16
N VAL A 58 6.73 -6.03 8.30
CA VAL A 58 7.35 -7.37 8.36
C VAL A 58 6.47 -8.46 7.77
N ARG A 59 5.15 -8.37 7.95
CA ARG A 59 4.21 -9.37 7.37
C ARG A 59 4.24 -9.34 5.85
N ILE A 60 4.22 -8.15 5.26
CA ILE A 60 4.32 -7.97 3.81
C ILE A 60 5.68 -8.49 3.32
N GLN A 61 6.76 -8.26 4.07
CA GLN A 61 8.08 -8.80 3.72
C GLN A 61 8.07 -10.33 3.64
N TRP A 62 7.51 -11.00 4.64
CA TRP A 62 7.38 -12.47 4.64
C TRP A 62 6.51 -12.99 3.50
N ILE A 63 5.35 -12.37 3.26
CA ILE A 63 4.46 -12.76 2.14
C ILE A 63 5.21 -12.65 0.81
N LEU A 64 5.86 -11.51 0.56
CA LEU A 64 6.59 -11.28 -0.68
C LEU A 64 7.78 -12.23 -0.87
N LEU A 65 8.50 -12.54 0.22
CA LEU A 65 9.59 -13.52 0.20
C LEU A 65 9.08 -14.93 -0.09
N LEU A 66 7.97 -15.34 0.53
CA LEU A 66 7.36 -16.65 0.28
C LEU A 66 6.84 -16.78 -1.16
N CYS A 67 6.18 -15.75 -1.69
CA CYS A 67 5.73 -15.73 -3.09
C CYS A 67 6.91 -15.76 -4.07
N PHE A 68 7.98 -15.01 -3.78
CA PHE A 68 9.23 -15.09 -4.55
C PHE A 68 9.82 -16.51 -4.52
N ALA A 69 9.92 -17.11 -3.34
CA ALA A 69 10.47 -18.45 -3.14
C ALA A 69 9.64 -19.55 -3.82
N ALA A 70 8.32 -19.40 -3.87
CA ALA A 70 7.44 -20.43 -4.40
C ALA A 70 7.15 -20.33 -5.91
N ILE A 71 7.13 -19.12 -6.49
CA ILE A 71 6.50 -18.89 -7.81
C ILE A 71 7.42 -18.19 -8.82
N SER A 72 8.48 -17.49 -8.38
CA SER A 72 9.39 -16.80 -9.31
C SER A 72 10.35 -17.77 -10.01
N ASN A 73 11.02 -17.32 -11.08
CA ASN A 73 12.11 -18.11 -11.69
C ASN A 73 13.46 -17.92 -10.98
N HIS A 74 13.51 -17.24 -9.83
CA HIS A 74 14.74 -16.96 -9.07
C HIS A 74 15.86 -16.27 -9.88
N THR A 75 15.50 -15.53 -10.92
CA THR A 75 16.46 -14.77 -11.71
C THR A 75 16.87 -13.48 -11.00
N LEU A 76 17.93 -12.82 -11.50
CA LEU A 76 18.28 -11.47 -11.06
C LEU A 76 17.12 -10.49 -11.25
N LEU A 77 16.36 -10.62 -12.35
CA LEU A 77 15.21 -9.79 -12.61
C LEU A 77 14.11 -9.99 -11.56
N ALA A 78 13.78 -11.24 -11.21
CA ALA A 78 12.83 -11.53 -10.14
C ALA A 78 13.28 -10.94 -8.80
N ALA A 79 14.57 -11.03 -8.48
CA ALA A 79 15.13 -10.44 -7.26
C ALA A 79 15.04 -8.90 -7.28
N GLN A 80 15.29 -8.26 -8.42
CA GLN A 80 15.11 -6.82 -8.61
C GLN A 80 13.64 -6.41 -8.45
N ILE A 81 12.71 -7.17 -9.03
CA ILE A 81 11.26 -6.93 -8.86
C ILE A 81 10.88 -7.01 -7.38
N LEU A 82 11.30 -8.06 -6.67
CA LEU A 82 11.06 -8.21 -5.23
C LEU A 82 11.61 -7.01 -4.44
N TYR A 83 12.88 -6.63 -4.70
CA TYR A 83 13.51 -5.49 -4.04
C TYR A 83 12.72 -4.20 -4.26
N LEU A 84 12.32 -3.91 -5.50
CA LEU A 84 11.58 -2.70 -5.83
C LEU A 84 10.14 -2.72 -5.27
N LYS A 85 9.51 -3.90 -5.16
CA LYS A 85 8.21 -4.06 -4.47
C LYS A 85 8.32 -3.76 -2.97
N LEU A 86 9.39 -4.23 -2.32
CA LEU A 86 9.66 -3.90 -0.92
C LEU A 86 9.91 -2.40 -0.75
N LEU A 87 10.78 -1.82 -1.59
CA LEU A 87 11.13 -0.41 -1.52
C LEU A 87 9.94 0.52 -1.71
N PHE A 88 9.18 0.34 -2.80
CA PHE A 88 8.10 1.27 -3.15
C PHE A 88 6.73 0.85 -2.62
N GLY A 89 6.45 -0.45 -2.58
CA GLY A 89 5.18 -0.97 -2.07
C GLY A 89 5.15 -0.95 -0.54
N ALA A 90 6.02 -1.73 0.12
CA ALA A 90 5.97 -1.84 1.58
C ALA A 90 6.49 -0.57 2.27
N TYR A 91 7.73 -0.19 2.03
CA TYR A 91 8.36 0.94 2.73
C TYR A 91 7.86 2.29 2.23
N GLY A 92 7.67 2.44 0.92
CA GLY A 92 7.09 3.65 0.33
C GLY A 92 5.69 3.95 0.86
N SER A 93 4.81 2.93 0.91
CA SER A 93 3.45 3.06 1.49
C SER A 93 3.52 3.50 2.94
N ALA A 94 4.33 2.81 3.73
CA ALA A 94 4.40 3.08 5.15
C ALA A 94 4.92 4.51 5.42
N VAL A 95 6.00 4.92 4.75
CA VAL A 95 6.60 6.25 4.95
C VAL A 95 5.69 7.36 4.41
N GLY A 96 5.10 7.16 3.24
CA GLY A 96 4.14 8.09 2.63
C GLY A 96 2.93 8.32 3.53
N HIS A 97 2.28 7.23 3.96
CA HIS A 97 1.15 7.27 4.88
C HIS A 97 1.51 7.95 6.21
N PHE A 98 2.64 7.56 6.82
CA PHE A 98 3.08 8.08 8.10
C PHE A 98 3.18 9.60 8.08
N TYR A 99 3.90 10.17 7.09
CA TYR A 99 4.08 11.61 7.01
C TYR A 99 2.90 12.37 6.41
N ALA A 100 1.91 11.69 5.83
CA ALA A 100 0.68 12.33 5.39
C ALA A 100 -0.20 12.77 6.57
N HIS A 101 -0.06 12.13 7.74
CA HIS A 101 -0.80 12.50 8.96
C HIS A 101 -0.21 13.69 9.73
N PHE A 102 1.03 14.07 9.43
CA PHE A 102 1.72 15.12 10.19
C PHE A 102 1.37 16.52 9.68
N PRO A 103 1.12 17.49 10.58
CA PRO A 103 1.02 18.90 10.20
C PRO A 103 2.27 19.40 9.47
N GLU A 104 2.11 20.36 8.55
CA GLU A 104 3.21 20.81 7.68
C GLU A 104 4.48 21.23 8.44
N GLY A 105 4.34 21.97 9.54
CA GLY A 105 5.47 22.46 10.34
C GLY A 105 6.26 21.37 11.07
N SER A 106 5.67 20.18 11.28
CA SER A 106 6.28 19.08 12.05
C SER A 106 7.07 18.08 11.18
N ARG A 107 7.02 18.22 9.86
CA ARG A 107 7.66 17.30 8.93
C ARG A 107 9.07 17.74 8.53
N PRO A 108 10.02 16.81 8.36
CA PRO A 108 11.34 17.12 7.83
C PRO A 108 11.26 17.85 6.49
N PHE A 109 12.20 18.79 6.24
CA PHE A 109 12.22 19.58 5.01
C PHE A 109 12.19 18.70 3.74
N VAL A 110 13.00 17.64 3.70
CA VAL A 110 13.06 16.71 2.57
C VAL A 110 11.71 16.05 2.32
N VAL A 111 11.02 15.59 3.37
CA VAL A 111 9.69 14.99 3.26
C VAL A 111 8.69 15.98 2.64
N ARG A 112 8.70 17.25 3.07
CA ARG A 112 7.81 18.27 2.49
C ARG A 112 8.06 18.48 1.00
N ILE A 113 9.31 18.49 0.56
CA ILE A 113 9.66 18.61 -0.86
C ILE A 113 9.16 17.38 -1.63
N LEU A 114 9.42 16.17 -1.14
CA LEU A 114 8.94 14.94 -1.77
C LEU A 114 7.42 14.90 -1.87
N GLN A 115 6.70 15.37 -0.84
CA GLN A 115 5.24 15.46 -0.87
C GLN A 115 4.72 16.49 -1.88
N ARG A 116 5.36 17.65 -2.01
CA ARG A 116 5.01 18.65 -3.04
C ARG A 116 5.20 18.13 -4.45
N LEU A 117 6.15 17.22 -4.65
CA LEU A 117 6.43 16.57 -5.93
C LEU A 117 5.62 15.30 -6.16
N HIS A 118 4.74 14.90 -5.23
CA HIS A 118 4.07 13.61 -5.25
C HIS A 118 5.06 12.42 -5.39
N LEU A 119 6.26 12.56 -4.82
CA LEU A 119 7.19 11.44 -4.61
C LEU A 119 6.89 10.70 -3.30
N LEU A 120 6.25 11.39 -2.36
CA LEU A 120 5.57 10.85 -1.18
C LEU A 120 4.15 11.39 -1.12
N LEU A 121 3.25 10.68 -0.45
CA LEU A 121 1.84 11.04 -0.35
C LEU A 121 1.63 12.42 0.31
N PRO A 122 1.02 13.40 -0.38
CA PRO A 122 0.68 14.67 0.24
C PRO A 122 -0.48 14.52 1.26
N PRO A 123 -0.47 15.22 2.41
CA PRO A 123 -1.56 15.15 3.39
C PRO A 123 -2.90 15.56 2.81
N GLN A 124 -2.93 16.61 1.98
CA GLN A 124 -4.19 17.12 1.43
C GLN A 124 -4.84 16.08 0.51
N HIS A 125 -4.03 15.29 -0.18
CA HIS A 125 -4.49 14.18 -1.01
C HIS A 125 -5.07 13.06 -0.14
N HIS A 126 -4.34 12.64 0.89
CA HIS A 126 -4.78 11.61 1.85
C HIS A 126 -5.99 12.03 2.68
N ALA A 127 -6.13 13.32 3.00
CA ALA A 127 -7.24 13.84 3.79
C ALA A 127 -8.61 13.66 3.10
N VAL A 128 -8.64 13.43 1.79
CA VAL A 128 -9.86 13.05 1.06
C VAL A 128 -10.29 11.64 1.46
N HIS A 129 -9.35 10.70 1.59
CA HIS A 129 -9.62 9.33 2.04
C HIS A 129 -10.21 9.27 3.45
N HIS A 130 -9.85 10.21 4.32
CA HIS A 130 -10.37 10.31 5.70
C HIS A 130 -11.79 10.87 5.79
N ARG A 131 -12.47 11.07 4.68
CA ARG A 131 -13.87 11.52 4.65
C ARG A 131 -14.75 10.34 4.29
N GLU A 132 -15.88 10.20 4.98
CA GLU A 132 -16.90 9.24 4.60
C GLU A 132 -17.29 9.42 3.13
N PRO A 133 -17.42 8.31 2.36
CA PRO A 133 -17.47 6.92 2.80
C PRO A 133 -16.11 6.17 2.72
N TYR A 134 -14.99 6.88 2.85
CA TYR A 134 -13.61 6.35 2.90
C TYR A 134 -13.13 5.58 1.65
N ASN A 135 -13.79 5.76 0.52
CA ASN A 135 -13.54 4.96 -0.70
C ASN A 135 -12.85 5.73 -1.85
N GLU A 136 -12.25 6.88 -1.56
CA GLU A 136 -11.51 7.70 -2.53
C GLU A 136 -10.09 7.97 -2.03
N ASN A 137 -9.18 8.26 -2.97
CA ASN A 137 -7.79 8.60 -2.70
C ASN A 137 -7.07 7.56 -1.82
N LEU A 138 -7.21 6.30 -2.23
CA LEU A 138 -6.86 5.12 -1.44
C LEU A 138 -5.36 4.85 -1.41
N THR A 139 -4.57 5.49 -2.27
CA THR A 139 -3.12 5.25 -2.31
C THR A 139 -2.41 5.82 -1.10
N SER A 140 -1.29 5.20 -0.72
CA SER A 140 -0.49 5.60 0.43
C SER A 140 0.96 5.96 0.10
N VAL A 141 1.40 5.76 -1.15
CA VAL A 141 2.78 6.06 -1.56
C VAL A 141 2.92 7.49 -2.05
N SER A 142 2.06 7.92 -2.98
CA SER A 142 2.26 9.14 -3.77
C SER A 142 0.99 9.89 -4.16
N GLY A 143 -0.16 9.23 -4.22
CA GLY A 143 -1.39 9.82 -4.76
C GLY A 143 -1.48 9.77 -6.29
N LEU A 144 -0.41 9.38 -6.98
CA LEU A 144 -0.34 9.51 -8.44
C LEU A 144 -1.25 8.54 -9.16
N THR A 145 -1.53 7.35 -8.62
CA THR A 145 -2.39 6.39 -9.32
C THR A 145 -3.87 6.59 -9.03
N ASP A 146 -4.25 7.40 -8.04
CA ASP A 146 -5.66 7.61 -7.65
C ASP A 146 -6.55 8.11 -8.78
N PHE A 147 -6.02 8.87 -9.75
CA PHE A 147 -6.82 9.26 -10.92
C PHE A 147 -7.27 8.06 -11.78
N ILE A 148 -6.53 6.95 -11.74
CA ILE A 148 -6.87 5.68 -12.39
C ILE A 148 -7.65 4.78 -11.43
N VAL A 149 -7.19 4.66 -10.18
CA VAL A 149 -7.78 3.69 -9.25
C VAL A 149 -9.11 4.14 -8.65
N ASN A 150 -9.37 5.43 -8.48
CA ASN A 150 -10.66 5.91 -7.94
C ASN A 150 -11.85 5.41 -8.80
N PRO A 151 -11.89 5.60 -10.13
CA PRO A 151 -12.97 5.04 -10.95
C PRO A 151 -13.11 3.51 -10.87
N LEU A 152 -12.02 2.78 -10.60
CA LEU A 152 -12.01 1.32 -10.59
C LEU A 152 -12.37 0.73 -9.23
N LEU A 153 -11.93 1.35 -8.14
CA LEU A 153 -11.98 0.79 -6.79
C LEU A 153 -13.05 1.41 -5.91
N LYS A 154 -13.48 2.66 -6.16
CA LYS A 154 -14.42 3.39 -5.32
C LYS A 154 -15.68 2.57 -5.00
N ASP A 155 -16.25 1.97 -6.03
CA ASP A 155 -17.46 1.14 -5.93
C ASP A 155 -17.16 -0.36 -6.06
N CYS A 156 -15.88 -0.76 -6.04
CA CYS A 156 -15.48 -2.16 -6.13
C CYS A 156 -15.94 -2.93 -4.87
N PRO A 157 -16.75 -3.99 -5.01
CA PRO A 157 -17.18 -4.80 -3.87
C PRO A 157 -16.01 -5.52 -3.19
N PHE A 158 -16.22 -5.96 -1.95
CA PHE A 158 -15.19 -6.61 -1.14
C PHE A 158 -14.53 -7.81 -1.82
N LEU A 159 -15.33 -8.78 -2.31
CA LEU A 159 -14.79 -10.04 -2.84
C LEU A 159 -13.90 -9.83 -4.08
N PRO A 160 -14.30 -9.07 -5.12
CA PRO A 160 -13.41 -8.74 -6.23
C PRO A 160 -12.13 -8.02 -5.80
N ALA A 161 -12.22 -7.06 -4.86
CA ALA A 161 -11.03 -6.37 -4.35
C ALA A 161 -10.06 -7.35 -3.67
N LEU A 162 -10.57 -8.20 -2.78
CA LEU A 162 -9.78 -9.21 -2.07
C LEU A 162 -9.13 -10.21 -3.04
N LEU A 163 -9.89 -10.76 -3.99
CA LEU A 163 -9.36 -11.72 -4.96
C LEU A 163 -8.28 -11.09 -5.86
N THR A 164 -8.46 -9.82 -6.24
CA THR A 164 -7.47 -9.08 -7.02
C THR A 164 -6.21 -8.84 -6.19
N LEU A 165 -6.37 -8.43 -4.92
CA LEU A 165 -5.24 -8.21 -4.00
C LEU A 165 -4.43 -9.49 -3.83
N LEU A 166 -5.09 -10.60 -3.55
CA LEU A 166 -4.44 -11.90 -3.36
C LEU A 166 -3.79 -12.39 -4.65
N GLY A 167 -4.51 -12.34 -5.78
CA GLY A 167 -3.99 -12.78 -7.07
C GLY A 167 -2.75 -12.00 -7.48
N LEU A 168 -2.78 -10.66 -7.40
CA LEU A 168 -1.61 -9.84 -7.70
C LEU A 168 -0.49 -10.08 -6.70
N SER A 169 -0.78 -10.13 -5.40
CA SER A 169 0.28 -10.35 -4.39
C SER A 169 1.02 -11.67 -4.56
N ILE A 170 0.33 -12.71 -5.03
CA ILE A 170 0.88 -14.05 -5.23
C ILE A 170 1.63 -14.17 -6.57
N PHE A 171 1.03 -13.69 -7.66
CA PHE A 171 1.52 -13.98 -9.02
C PHE A 171 2.26 -12.84 -9.71
N ASP A 172 2.23 -11.62 -9.19
CA ASP A 172 2.79 -10.45 -9.88
C ASP A 172 4.28 -10.57 -10.19
N ILE A 173 5.10 -11.18 -9.33
CA ILE A 173 6.54 -11.33 -9.60
C ILE A 173 6.74 -12.16 -10.87
N ARG A 174 6.02 -13.29 -10.97
CA ARG A 174 6.08 -14.16 -12.16
C ARG A 174 5.48 -13.50 -13.38
N LEU A 175 4.34 -12.81 -13.22
CA LEU A 175 3.67 -12.08 -14.30
C LEU A 175 4.57 -10.98 -14.88
N ILE A 176 5.13 -10.14 -14.01
CA ILE A 176 6.03 -9.06 -14.41
C ILE A 176 7.28 -9.64 -15.03
N GLU A 177 7.91 -10.64 -14.41
CA GLU A 177 9.08 -11.30 -15.00
C GLU A 177 8.78 -11.86 -16.40
N GLY A 178 7.63 -12.50 -16.58
CA GLY A 178 7.17 -13.01 -17.89
C GLY A 178 6.95 -11.89 -18.91
N LEU A 179 6.39 -10.75 -18.50
CA LEU A 179 6.21 -9.58 -19.37
C LEU A 179 7.55 -9.01 -19.88
N TYR A 180 8.60 -9.05 -19.06
CA TYR A 180 9.93 -8.55 -19.45
C TYR A 180 10.76 -9.57 -20.24
N THR A 181 10.56 -10.86 -20.00
CA THR A 181 11.34 -11.94 -20.63
C THR A 181 10.64 -12.59 -21.82
N GLY A 182 9.33 -12.36 -21.99
CA GLY A 182 8.50 -13.04 -23.00
C GLY A 182 8.17 -14.50 -22.66
N LEU A 183 8.44 -14.94 -21.43
CA LEU A 183 8.29 -16.33 -20.98
C LEU A 183 7.16 -16.43 -19.95
N PHE A 184 5.95 -16.77 -20.40
CA PHE A 184 4.82 -17.13 -19.54
C PHE A 184 4.79 -18.63 -19.26
#